data_AF-A0A2G6MS77-F1
#
_entry.id   AF-A0A2G6MS77-F1
#
_cell.length_a   1.000
_cell.length_b   1.000
_cell.length_c   1.000
_cell.angle_alpha   90.00
_cell.angle_beta   90.00
_cell.angle_gamma   90.00
#
_symmetry.space_group_name_H-M   'P 1'
#
loop_
_entity.id
_entity.type
_entity.pdbx_description
1 polymer ?
#
loop_
_entity_poly.entity_id
_entity_poly.type
_entity_poly.pdbx_seq_one_letter_code
_entity_poly.pdbx_strand_id
1 'polypeptide(L)' 'MLNFLKGLDQDLQKALITQLRNLWTHTSTAIEGNTLTLGETAFVLEE' A
#
# COMPACT_ATOMS: atom_id res chain seq x y z
N MET A 1 -2.98 -18.41 1.11
CA MET A 1 -3.06 -17.27 2.07
C MET A 1 -1.65 -16.90 2.47
N LEU A 2 -1.30 -15.61 2.45
CA LEU A 2 0.05 -15.14 2.81
C LEU A 2 0.32 -15.43 4.29
N ASN A 3 1.38 -16.17 4.61
CA ASN A 3 1.62 -16.64 5.99
C ASN A 3 1.82 -15.50 7.00
N PHE A 4 2.32 -14.34 6.56
CA PHE A 4 2.51 -13.17 7.43
C PHE A 4 1.20 -12.48 7.85
N LEU A 5 0.08 -12.80 7.19
CA LEU A 5 -1.25 -12.30 7.53
C LEU A 5 -1.98 -13.19 8.55
N LYS A 6 -1.41 -14.35 8.88
CA LYS A 6 -2.06 -15.29 9.82
C LYS A 6 -2.17 -14.66 11.21
N GLY A 7 -3.35 -14.79 11.80
CA GLY A 7 -3.66 -14.25 13.13
C GLY A 7 -4.20 -12.81 13.12
N LEU A 8 -4.30 -12.17 11.96
CA LEU A 8 -5.01 -10.89 11.80
C LEU A 8 -6.46 -11.13 11.39
N ASP A 9 -7.36 -10.29 11.90
CA ASP A 9 -8.74 -10.21 11.43
C ASP A 9 -8.79 -9.79 9.95
N GLN A 10 -9.88 -10.14 9.25
CA GLN A 10 -9.95 -9.94 7.80
C GLN A 10 -9.85 -8.48 7.36
N ASP A 11 -10.39 -7.56 8.15
CA ASP A 11 -10.27 -6.11 7.93
C ASP A 11 -8.84 -5.64 8.13
N LEU A 12 -8.14 -6.11 9.17
CA LEU A 12 -6.73 -5.83 9.39
C LEU A 12 -5.84 -6.37 8.27
N GLN A 13 -6.13 -7.58 7.77
CA GLN A 13 -5.42 -8.14 6.62
C GLN A 13 -5.58 -7.25 5.37
N LYS A 14 -6.81 -6.80 5.10
CA LYS A 14 -7.09 -5.89 3.98
C LYS A 14 -6.36 -4.57 4.15
N ALA A 15 -6.44 -3.96 5.32
CA ALA A 15 -5.78 -2.70 5.63
C ALA A 15 -4.25 -2.80 5.47
N LEU A 16 -3.64 -3.90 5.94
CA LEU A 16 -2.20 -4.11 5.82
C LEU A 16 -1.77 -4.30 4.36
N ILE A 17 -2.51 -5.08 3.57
CA ILE A 17 -2.22 -5.25 2.15
C ILE A 17 -2.35 -3.93 1.38
N THR A 18 -3.38 -3.13 1.67
CA THR A 18 -3.54 -1.79 1.09
C THR A 18 -2.34 -0.89 1.43
N GLN A 19 -1.91 -0.87 2.69
CA GLN A 19 -0.76 -0.07 3.10
C GLN A 19 0.54 -0.52 2.43
N LEU A 20 0.80 -1.83 2.35
CA LEU A 20 1.98 -2.37 1.69
C LEU A 20 2.00 -2.02 0.19
N ARG A 21 0.85 -2.14 -0.49
CA ARG A 21 0.70 -1.74 -1.89
C ARG A 21 1.00 -0.24 -2.07
N ASN A 22 0.36 0.60 -1.26
CA ASN A 22 0.50 2.06 -1.39
C ASN A 22 1.94 2.50 -1.11
N LEU A 23 2.57 1.94 -0.07
CA LEU A 23 3.96 2.23 0.28
C LEU A 23 4.91 1.76 -0.82
N TRP A 24 4.76 0.53 -1.31
CA TRP A 24 5.59 0.00 -2.37
C TRP A 24 5.53 0.86 -3.63
N THR A 25 4.32 1.17 -4.11
CA THR A 25 4.12 1.98 -5.32
C THR A 25 4.65 3.41 -5.15
N HIS A 26 4.37 4.05 -4.01
CA HIS A 26 4.86 5.41 -3.75
C HIS A 26 6.38 5.43 -3.76
N THR A 27 7.04 4.53 -3.01
CA THR A 27 8.50 4.52 -2.93
C THR A 27 9.15 4.11 -4.25
N SER A 28 8.61 3.12 -4.97
CA SER A 28 9.18 2.69 -6.25
C SER A 28 9.09 3.78 -7.31
N THR A 29 7.95 4.47 -7.40
CA THR A 29 7.78 5.55 -8.38
C THR A 29 8.49 6.84 -7.96
N ALA A 30 8.64 7.10 -6.66
CA ALA A 30 9.45 8.22 -6.18
C ALA A 30 10.93 8.09 -6.58
N ILE A 31 11.46 6.85 -6.63
CA ILE A 31 12.81 6.57 -7.17
C ILE A 31 12.91 6.98 -8.64
N GLU A 32 11.82 6.85 -9.40
CA GLU A 32 11.72 7.24 -10.81
C GLU A 32 11.38 8.73 -11.02
N GLY A 33 11.30 9.52 -9.93
CA GLY A 33 11.05 10.96 -9.98
C GLY A 33 9.58 11.36 -9.82
N ASN A 34 8.70 10.43 -9.43
CA ASN A 34 7.34 10.78 -9.03
C ASN A 34 7.37 11.69 -7.78
N THR A 35 6.58 12.77 -7.80
CA THR A 35 6.51 13.76 -6.73
C THR A 35 5.23 13.67 -5.89
N LEU A 36 4.34 12.72 -6.19
CA LEU A 36 3.14 12.49 -5.39
C LEU A 36 3.55 12.07 -3.98
N THR A 37 2.89 12.64 -2.98
CA THR A 37 2.97 12.17 -1.60
C THR A 37 2.38 10.76 -1.47
N LEU A 38 2.66 10.08 -0.36
CA LEU A 38 2.05 8.78 -0.07
C LEU A 38 0.51 8.87 -0.02
N GLY A 39 -0.05 9.97 0.49
CA GLY A 39 -1.49 10.19 0.53
C GLY A 39 -2.11 10.35 -0.86
N GLU A 40 -1.46 11.11 -1.74
CA GLU A 40 -1.92 11.26 -3.14
C GLU A 40 -1.76 9.95 -3.92
N THR A 41 -0.69 9.20 -3.68
CA THR A 41 -0.52 7.87 -4.28
C THR A 41 -1.62 6.91 -3.82
N ALA A 42 -1.94 6.91 -2.52
CA ALA A 42 -3.02 6.10 -1.97
C ALA A 42 -4.37 6.45 -2.61
N PHE A 43 -4.68 7.75 -2.73
CA PHE A 43 -5.88 8.24 -3.38
C PHE A 43 -5.98 7.75 -4.83
N VAL A 44 -4.93 7.90 -5.63
CA VAL A 44 -4.91 7.45 -7.05
C VAL A 44 -5.07 5.93 -7.19
N LEU A 45 -4.61 5.14 -6.22
CA LEU A 45 -4.72 3.66 -6.25
C LEU A 45 -6.08 3.14 -5.76
N GLU A 46 -6.94 4.01 -5.24
CA GLU A 46 -8.29 3.70 -4.77
C GLU A 46 -9.38 4.05 -5.80
N GLU A 47 -9.07 4.92 -6.77
CA GLU A 47 -9.90 5.23 -7.94
C GLU A 47 -9.89 4.11 -9.00
#